data_AF-A0A5C6CZ97-F1
#
_entry.id   AF-A0A5C6CZ97-F1
#
_cell.length_a   1.000
_cell.length_b   1.000
_cell.length_c   1.000
_cell.angle_alpha   90.00
_cell.angle_beta   90.00
_cell.angle_gamma   90.00
#
_symmetry.space_group_name_H-M   'P 1'
#
loop_
_entity.id
_entity.type
_entity.pdbx_description
1 polymer ?
#
loop_
_entity_poly.entity_id
_entity_poly.type
_entity_poly.pdbx_seq_one_letter_code
_entity_poly.pdbx_strand_id
1 'polypeptide(L)'
;MNPFATSEPSGKENTAAADDMFRAEYQPIERDERETQELLQLSRLEGRDPLQDAVAGRLALDRLDAAADSDADPARAKWADELRRELRERFNDIAPTKFELGK
;
A
#
# COMPACT_ATOMS: atom_id res chain seq x y z
N MET A 1 42.73 2.14 23.67
CA MET A 1 42.74 2.19 22.19
C MET A 1 41.64 1.26 21.69
N ASN A 2 40.53 1.82 21.19
CA ASN A 2 39.42 1.04 20.62
C ASN A 2 39.60 0.95 19.09
N PRO A 3 39.55 -0.25 18.49
CA PRO A 3 39.77 -0.42 17.05
C PRO A 3 38.49 -0.37 16.17
N PHE A 4 37.37 0.14 16.67
CA PHE A 4 36.10 0.21 15.91
C PHE A 4 35.60 1.65 15.73
N ALA A 5 36.46 2.51 15.20
CA ALA A 5 36.02 3.77 14.60
C ALA A 5 35.94 3.57 13.09
N THR A 6 34.91 2.85 12.64
CA THR A 6 34.55 2.75 11.23
C THR A 6 33.42 3.74 10.98
N SER A 7 33.73 4.72 10.14
CA SER A 7 32.84 5.70 9.53
C SER A 7 31.44 5.15 9.20
N GLU A 8 30.41 5.71 9.83
CA GLU A 8 29.04 5.60 9.34
C GLU A 8 28.86 6.52 8.12
N PRO A 9 28.31 6.02 6.99
CA PRO A 9 28.08 6.83 5.81
C PRO A 9 26.87 7.76 6.00
N SER A 10 27.03 8.99 5.49
CA SER A 10 26.01 10.03 5.30
C SER A 10 24.67 9.46 4.81
N GLY A 11 23.71 9.29 5.72
CA GLY A 11 22.39 8.72 5.43
C GLY A 11 21.29 9.73 5.06
N LYS A 12 21.62 11.01 4.89
CA LYS A 12 20.60 12.06 4.64
C LYS A 12 20.39 12.41 3.16
N GLU A 13 21.36 12.09 2.30
CA GLU A 13 21.30 12.45 0.88
C GLU A 13 20.56 11.39 0.04
N ASN A 14 20.63 10.11 0.45
CA ASN A 14 19.99 9.01 -0.27
C ASN A 14 18.45 8.96 -0.12
N THR A 15 17.90 9.50 0.97
CA THR A 15 16.44 9.56 1.18
C THR A 15 15.78 10.66 0.34
N ALA A 16 16.46 11.81 0.18
CA ALA A 16 15.94 12.92 -0.61
C ALA A 16 15.89 12.58 -2.11
N ALA A 17 16.92 11.93 -2.64
CA ALA A 17 16.95 11.47 -4.02
C ALA A 17 15.90 10.36 -4.29
N ALA A 18 15.67 9.48 -3.33
CA ALA A 18 14.63 8.45 -3.43
C ALA A 18 13.21 9.03 -3.37
N ASP A 19 12.98 10.03 -2.51
CA ASP A 19 11.70 10.75 -2.41
C ASP A 19 11.39 11.56 -3.69
N ASP A 20 12.40 12.21 -4.28
CA ASP A 20 12.25 12.94 -5.54
C ASP A 20 11.98 11.99 -6.72
N MET A 21 12.64 10.82 -6.77
CA MET A 21 12.36 9.80 -7.77
C MET A 21 10.96 9.19 -7.61
N PHE A 22 10.52 8.95 -6.37
CA PHE A 22 9.17 8.45 -6.09
C PHE A 22 8.08 9.45 -6.52
N ARG A 23 8.29 10.75 -6.29
CA ARG A 23 7.38 11.82 -6.78
C ARG A 23 7.36 11.98 -8.30
N ALA A 24 8.50 11.76 -8.96
CA ALA A 24 8.59 11.87 -10.40
C ALA A 24 7.89 10.70 -11.13
N GLU A 25 7.96 9.49 -10.56
CA GLU A 25 7.40 8.27 -11.16
C GLU A 25 5.92 8.02 -10.77
N TYR A 26 5.49 8.52 -9.61
CA TYR A 26 4.11 8.43 -9.12
C TYR A 26 3.48 9.83 -9.01
N GLN A 27 3.40 10.54 -10.14
CA GLN A 27 2.51 11.71 -10.23
C GLN A 27 1.07 11.22 -9.94
N PRO A 28 0.35 11.81 -8.97
CA PRO A 28 -1.07 11.52 -8.81
C PRO A 28 -1.75 11.80 -10.14
N ILE A 29 -2.34 10.78 -10.75
CA ILE A 29 -3.13 10.95 -11.96
C ILE A 29 -4.22 11.98 -11.61
N GLU A 30 -4.28 13.11 -12.33
CA GLU A 30 -5.39 14.04 -12.21
C GLU A 30 -6.67 13.27 -12.51
N ARG A 31 -7.46 13.00 -11.46
CA ARG A 31 -8.75 12.32 -11.59
C ARG A 31 -9.77 13.33 -12.07
N ASP A 32 -10.51 12.99 -13.12
CA ASP A 32 -11.66 13.78 -13.55
C ASP A 32 -12.69 13.83 -12.41
N GLU A 33 -13.02 15.03 -11.95
CA GLU A 33 -14.00 15.24 -10.89
C GLU A 33 -15.39 14.70 -11.30
N ARG A 34 -15.72 14.70 -12.60
CA ARG A 34 -16.98 14.18 -13.11
C ARG A 34 -17.04 12.66 -13.04
N GLU A 35 -16.00 11.99 -13.51
CA GLU A 35 -15.89 10.53 -13.43
C GLU A 35 -15.95 10.06 -11.97
N THR A 36 -15.28 10.78 -11.06
CA THR A 36 -15.32 10.48 -9.63
C THR A 36 -16.72 10.61 -9.05
N GLN A 37 -17.48 11.64 -9.45
CA GLN A 37 -18.87 11.82 -9.03
C GLN A 37 -19.79 10.74 -9.57
N GLU A 38 -19.61 10.32 -10.82
CA GLU A 38 -20.38 9.25 -11.44
C GLU A 38 -20.14 7.89 -10.76
N LEU A 39 -18.88 7.56 -10.46
CA LEU A 39 -18.52 6.37 -9.68
C LEU A 39 -19.11 6.40 -8.27
N LEU A 40 -19.10 7.55 -7.61
CA LEU A 40 -19.72 7.70 -6.29
C LEU A 40 -21.24 7.53 -6.34
N GLN A 41 -21.90 8.05 -7.38
CA GLN A 41 -23.33 7.85 -7.59
C GLN A 41 -23.68 6.38 -7.85
N LEU A 42 -22.89 5.69 -8.67
CA LEU A 42 -23.03 4.25 -8.93
C LEU A 42 -22.91 3.44 -7.63
N SER A 43 -21.89 3.69 -6.82
CA SER A 43 -21.73 2.99 -5.54
C SER A 43 -22.91 3.20 -4.59
N ARG A 44 -23.44 4.43 -4.51
CA ARG A 44 -24.63 4.72 -3.70
C ARG A 44 -25.86 3.94 -4.16
N LEU A 45 -26.03 3.77 -5.48
CA LEU A 45 -27.12 2.96 -6.05
C LEU A 45 -26.96 1.48 -5.72
N GLU A 46 -25.74 0.99 -5.62
CA GLU A 46 -25.41 -0.37 -5.16
C GLU A 46 -25.52 -0.55 -3.63
N GLY A 47 -25.86 0.52 -2.90
CA GLY A 47 -25.96 0.52 -1.45
C GLY A 47 -24.61 0.44 -0.73
N ARG A 48 -23.52 0.74 -1.42
CA ARG A 48 -22.15 0.74 -0.88
C ARG A 48 -21.64 2.16 -0.68
N ASP A 49 -20.96 2.40 0.43
CA ASP A 49 -20.23 3.63 0.68
C ASP A 49 -18.72 3.37 0.48
N PRO A 50 -18.11 3.84 -0.63
CA PRO A 50 -16.70 3.59 -0.92
C PRO A 50 -15.76 4.08 0.18
N LEU A 51 -16.14 5.14 0.90
CA LEU A 51 -15.34 5.67 1.99
C LEU A 51 -15.39 4.73 3.19
N GLN A 52 -16.56 4.20 3.51
CA GLN A 52 -16.71 3.24 4.60
C GLN A 52 -15.97 1.94 4.28
N ASP A 53 -16.06 1.45 3.03
CA ASP A 53 -15.32 0.27 2.57
C ASP A 53 -13.81 0.48 2.66
N ALA A 54 -13.32 1.67 2.28
CA ALA A 54 -11.90 2.02 2.40
C ALA A 54 -11.44 2.07 3.87
N VAL A 55 -12.23 2.66 4.77
CA VAL A 55 -11.92 2.71 6.21
C VAL A 55 -11.90 1.32 6.82
N ALA A 56 -12.90 0.49 6.51
CA ALA A 56 -12.98 -0.89 6.97
C ALA A 56 -11.79 -1.72 6.45
N GLY A 57 -11.45 -1.56 5.17
CA GLY A 57 -10.28 -2.19 4.56
C GLY A 57 -8.98 -1.78 5.24
N ARG A 58 -8.80 -0.49 5.56
CA ARG A 58 -7.59 -0.02 6.26
C ARG A 58 -7.48 -0.63 7.65
N LEU A 59 -8.56 -0.60 8.43
CA LEU A 59 -8.58 -1.20 9.76
C LEU A 59 -8.28 -2.71 9.69
N ALA A 60 -8.84 -3.43 8.71
CA ALA A 60 -8.57 -4.85 8.54
C ALA A 60 -7.08 -5.12 8.25
N LEU A 61 -6.45 -4.33 7.38
CA LEU A 61 -5.02 -4.44 7.09
C LEU A 61 -4.17 -4.16 8.33
N ASP A 62 -4.45 -3.10 9.09
CA ASP A 62 -3.72 -2.79 10.32
C ASP A 62 -3.84 -3.94 11.36
N ARG A 63 -4.98 -4.64 11.40
CA ARG A 63 -5.19 -5.81 12.26
C ARG A 63 -4.44 -7.05 11.77
N LEU A 64 -4.30 -7.23 10.47
CA LEU A 64 -3.49 -8.30 9.89
C LEU A 64 -2.00 -8.06 10.17
N ASP A 65 -1.53 -6.82 10.06
CA ASP A 65 -0.15 -6.45 10.40
C ASP A 65 0.16 -6.79 11.86
N ALA A 66 -0.71 -6.36 12.79
CA ALA A 66 -0.55 -6.67 14.21
C ALA A 66 -0.62 -8.19 14.52
N ALA A 67 -1.33 -8.97 13.69
CA ALA A 67 -1.41 -10.42 13.85
C ALA A 67 -0.18 -11.14 13.27
N ALA A 68 0.38 -10.63 12.18
CA ALA A 68 1.62 -11.14 11.58
C ALA A 68 2.83 -10.89 12.47
N ASP A 69 2.90 -9.75 13.14
CA ASP A 69 3.99 -9.39 14.06
C ASP A 69 3.90 -10.09 15.44
N SER A 70 2.89 -10.94 15.66
CA SER A 70 2.66 -11.58 16.95
C SER A 70 3.44 -12.88 17.11
N ASP A 71 4.46 -12.88 17.99
CA ASP A 71 5.22 -14.09 18.36
C ASP A 71 4.42 -15.10 19.20
N ALA A 72 3.23 -14.72 19.68
CA ALA A 72 2.42 -15.54 20.58
C ALA A 72 1.73 -16.72 19.86
N ASP A 73 1.48 -16.59 18.55
CA ASP A 73 0.81 -17.62 17.75
C ASP A 73 1.36 -17.64 16.31
N PRO A 74 2.37 -18.50 16.04
CA PRO A 74 2.98 -18.59 14.71
C PRO A 74 2.02 -19.05 13.60
N ALA A 75 0.98 -19.82 13.94
CA ALA A 75 -0.01 -20.26 12.96
C ALA A 75 -0.90 -19.10 12.52
N ARG A 76 -1.31 -18.25 13.48
CA ARG A 76 -2.04 -17.02 13.20
C ARG A 76 -1.21 -16.00 12.44
N ALA A 77 0.07 -15.85 12.79
CA ALA A 77 0.98 -14.95 12.07
C ALA A 77 1.11 -15.35 10.60
N LYS A 78 1.36 -16.64 10.34
CA LYS A 78 1.43 -17.18 8.98
C LYS A 78 0.13 -16.99 8.18
N TRP A 79 -1.02 -17.25 8.81
CA TRP A 79 -2.32 -17.02 8.17
C TRP A 79 -2.52 -15.54 7.79
N ALA A 80 -2.13 -14.61 8.66
CA ALA A 80 -2.25 -13.18 8.40
C ALA A 80 -1.38 -12.74 7.21
N ASP A 81 -0.15 -13.25 7.13
CA ASP A 81 0.76 -13.01 6.00
C ASP A 81 0.22 -13.56 4.68
N GLU A 82 -0.30 -14.79 4.69
CA GLU A 82 -0.89 -15.42 3.50
C GLU A 82 -2.10 -14.62 2.99
N LEU A 83 -2.99 -14.21 3.89
CA LEU A 83 -4.16 -13.41 3.54
C LEU A 83 -3.78 -12.03 3.00
N ARG A 84 -2.77 -11.37 3.60
CA ARG A 84 -2.22 -10.11 3.08
C ARG A 84 -1.70 -10.26 1.64
N ARG A 85 -0.99 -11.35 1.36
CA ARG A 85 -0.48 -11.63 0.01
C ARG A 85 -1.63 -11.80 -0.98
N GLU A 86 -2.62 -12.62 -0.65
CA GLU A 86 -3.78 -12.84 -1.52
C GLU A 86 -4.55 -11.53 -1.79
N LEU A 87 -4.80 -10.71 -0.77
CA LEU A 87 -5.47 -9.41 -0.94
C LEU A 87 -4.71 -8.49 -1.90
N ARG A 88 -3.37 -8.48 -1.81
CA ARG A 88 -2.52 -7.69 -2.70
C ARG A 88 -2.55 -8.21 -4.14
N GLU A 89 -2.51 -9.53 -4.33
CA GLU A 89 -2.63 -10.17 -5.65
C GLU A 89 -3.99 -9.83 -6.29
N ARG A 90 -5.09 -10.04 -5.56
CA ARG A 90 -6.45 -9.69 -6.00
C ARG A 90 -6.60 -8.22 -6.37
N PHE A 91 -6.01 -7.33 -5.56
CA PHE A 91 -6.04 -5.90 -5.87
C PHE A 91 -5.30 -5.59 -7.17
N ASN A 92 -4.10 -6.16 -7.36
CA ASN A 92 -3.32 -5.96 -8.59
C ASN A 92 -4.02 -6.55 -9.83
N ASP A 93 -4.79 -7.62 -9.68
CA ASP A 93 -5.59 -8.19 -10.79
C ASP A 93 -6.70 -7.24 -11.24
N ILE A 94 -7.32 -6.51 -10.31
CA ILE A 94 -8.44 -5.59 -10.58
C ILE A 94 -7.94 -4.20 -10.98
N ALA A 95 -6.88 -3.74 -10.33
CA ALA A 95 -6.28 -2.43 -10.52
C ALA A 95 -4.75 -2.58 -10.65
N PRO A 96 -4.26 -2.93 -11.87
CA PRO A 96 -2.84 -3.17 -12.09
C PRO A 96 -2.01 -1.95 -11.72
N THR A 97 -1.09 -2.13 -10.78
CA THR A 97 -0.13 -1.08 -10.37
C THR A 97 1.01 -0.90 -11.37
N LYS A 98 1.13 -1.81 -12.35
CA LYS A 98 2.08 -1.73 -13.45
C LYS A 98 1.30 -1.77 -14.76
N PHE A 99 1.35 -0.68 -15.50
CA PHE A 99 0.87 -0.65 -16.87
C PHE A 99 1.96 -1.24 -17.77
N GLU A 100 1.75 -2.45 -18.30
CA GLU A 100 2.57 -2.91 -19.40
C GLU A 100 2.23 -2.06 -20.63
N LEU A 101 3.11 -1.12 -20.98
CA LEU A 101 3.09 -0.44 -22.27
C LEU A 101 3.24 -1.52 -23.35
N GLY A 102 2.14 -1.85 -24.00
CA GLY A 102 2.09 -2.82 -25.08
C GLY A 102 3.17 -2.50 -26.14
N LYS A 103 3.84 -3.55 -26.62
CA LYS A 103 4.75 -3.49 -27.76
C LYS A 103 4.01 -3.20 -29.06
#